data_AF-A0A5S3UNF5-F1
#
_entry.id   AF-A0A5S3UNF5-F1
#
_cell.length_a   1.000
_cell.length_b   1.000
_cell.length_c   1.000
_cell.angle_alpha   90.00
_cell.angle_beta   90.00
_cell.angle_gamma   90.00
#
_symmetry.space_group_name_H-M   'P 1'
#
loop_
_entity.id
_entity.type
_entity.pdbx_description
1 polymer ?
#
loop_
_entity_poly.entity_id
_entity_poly.type
_entity_poly.pdbx_seq_one_letter_code
_entity_poly.pdbx_strand_id
1 'polypeptide(L)'
;MLNFIYKNQTEILFGKGQISEISSRLPTDAKVLLLYGGGSIKKNGVYDQAMSALADVDVIEFGGVEPNPTYETLMQAVTTAKEHHVNFILAVGGGSVIDGAKFVAAAYNYAGEPWDILVKGAEFSNPLPIGAVLTLPATGSESNGNSVVTKKETSQKRAFSSPTVQPVFAVLDPEYTFSLPARQVSNGVVDAFVHVIEQYLTYPVNAPLQDRFAEGILQTLISEGPKALSEPQNYDVRANVMWSATMALNGLIGQGVPQDWSTHMIGHELTALYNLDHAQTLAIVLPALMHVQKEQKSIKIQQLGERVFGLNYSDEAEQIDKTIKAVQDFFEAMTVKTRLADYDLDEQAIEAVVANLEKNELTKLGEHGDIDLEKVKSILALAL
;
A
#
# COMPACT_ATOMS: atom_id res chain seq x y z
N MET A 1 -12.16 -19.15 12.29
CA MET A 1 -12.10 -18.48 10.97
C MET A 1 -13.52 -18.09 10.58
N LEU A 2 -13.69 -16.91 10.00
CA LEU A 2 -14.97 -16.39 9.52
C LEU A 2 -15.25 -16.87 8.08
N ASN A 3 -16.51 -16.87 7.64
CA ASN A 3 -16.85 -17.15 6.24
C ASN A 3 -16.32 -16.02 5.34
N PHE A 4 -15.82 -16.37 4.15
CA PHE A 4 -15.33 -15.40 3.17
C PHE A 4 -15.54 -15.90 1.73
N ILE A 5 -15.48 -14.99 0.78
CA ILE A 5 -15.41 -15.27 -0.65
C ILE A 5 -14.11 -14.68 -1.16
N TYR A 6 -13.25 -15.53 -1.72
CA TYR A 6 -11.97 -15.10 -2.26
C TYR A 6 -11.96 -15.22 -3.78
N LYS A 7 -11.62 -14.12 -4.44
CA LYS A 7 -11.34 -14.09 -5.87
C LYS A 7 -10.25 -13.05 -6.12
N ASN A 8 -9.07 -13.50 -6.51
CA ASN A 8 -8.03 -12.64 -7.08
C ASN A 8 -7.89 -13.01 -8.56
N GLN A 9 -8.19 -12.07 -9.45
CA GLN A 9 -8.28 -12.32 -10.89
C GLN A 9 -7.09 -11.80 -11.68
N THR A 10 -6.20 -11.05 -11.05
CA THR A 10 -5.05 -10.47 -11.74
C THR A 10 -4.12 -11.59 -12.22
N GLU A 11 -3.87 -11.65 -13.53
CA GLU A 11 -2.80 -12.47 -14.08
C GLU A 11 -1.45 -11.83 -13.75
N ILE A 12 -0.60 -12.53 -12.97
CA ILE A 12 0.74 -12.04 -12.63
C ILE A 12 1.75 -12.56 -13.65
N LEU A 13 2.40 -11.63 -14.34
CA LEU A 13 3.50 -11.85 -15.26
C LEU A 13 4.81 -11.51 -14.52
N PHE A 14 5.32 -12.47 -13.74
CA PHE A 14 6.47 -12.27 -12.86
C PHE A 14 7.79 -12.67 -13.51
N GLY A 15 8.79 -11.82 -13.37
CA GLY A 15 10.18 -12.08 -13.71
C GLY A 15 10.71 -11.22 -14.85
N LYS A 16 11.99 -11.44 -15.16
CA LYS A 16 12.71 -10.68 -16.17
C LYS A 16 12.04 -10.73 -17.54
N GLY A 17 11.84 -9.55 -18.14
CA GLY A 17 11.40 -9.40 -19.52
C GLY A 17 9.93 -9.72 -19.79
N GLN A 18 9.13 -9.96 -18.75
CA GLN A 18 7.70 -10.29 -18.89
C GLN A 18 6.86 -9.17 -19.51
N ILE A 19 7.41 -7.95 -19.61
CA ILE A 19 6.75 -6.81 -20.27
C ILE A 19 6.46 -7.07 -21.76
N SER A 20 7.16 -8.00 -22.41
CA SER A 20 6.90 -8.38 -23.80
C SER A 20 5.53 -9.04 -24.00
N GLU A 21 4.93 -9.58 -22.94
CA GLU A 21 3.65 -10.28 -23.00
C GLU A 21 2.45 -9.32 -23.05
N ILE A 22 2.64 -8.01 -22.78
CA ILE A 22 1.55 -7.03 -22.65
C ILE A 22 0.63 -7.03 -23.86
N SER A 23 1.17 -6.99 -25.09
CA SER A 23 0.37 -6.87 -26.32
C SER A 23 -0.67 -7.98 -26.46
N SER A 24 -0.35 -9.19 -26.01
CA SER A 24 -1.25 -10.35 -26.07
C SER A 24 -2.36 -10.34 -25.02
N ARG A 25 -2.30 -9.45 -24.03
CA ARG A 25 -3.31 -9.28 -22.96
C ARG A 25 -4.22 -8.07 -23.20
N LEU A 26 -3.99 -7.31 -24.25
CA LEU A 26 -4.83 -6.18 -24.63
C LEU A 26 -6.02 -6.62 -25.48
N PRO A 27 -7.15 -5.89 -25.43
CA PRO A 27 -8.21 -6.02 -26.43
C PRO A 27 -7.67 -5.81 -27.86
N THR A 28 -8.25 -6.48 -28.85
CA THR A 28 -7.83 -6.34 -30.26
C THR A 28 -7.97 -4.90 -30.79
N ASP A 29 -8.94 -4.16 -30.28
CA ASP A 29 -9.21 -2.75 -30.60
C ASP A 29 -8.69 -1.80 -29.51
N ALA A 30 -7.65 -2.19 -28.79
CA ALA A 30 -7.13 -1.42 -27.68
C ALA A 30 -6.71 0.00 -28.09
N LYS A 31 -7.24 0.96 -27.34
CA LYS A 31 -6.77 2.34 -27.28
C LYS A 31 -6.39 2.63 -25.84
N VAL A 32 -5.09 2.72 -25.61
CA VAL A 32 -4.48 2.66 -24.28
C VAL A 32 -4.20 4.07 -23.76
N LEU A 33 -4.65 4.36 -22.54
CA LEU A 33 -4.08 5.42 -21.74
C LEU A 33 -2.83 4.87 -21.02
N LEU A 34 -1.64 5.32 -21.43
CA LEU A 34 -0.40 5.03 -20.72
C LEU A 34 -0.26 6.02 -19.56
N LEU A 35 -0.62 5.59 -18.35
CA LEU A 35 -0.59 6.40 -17.15
C LEU A 35 0.73 6.19 -16.39
N TYR A 36 1.45 7.28 -16.07
CA TYR A 36 2.71 7.20 -15.32
C TYR A 36 2.96 8.40 -14.41
N GLY A 37 3.95 8.26 -13.52
CA GLY A 37 4.32 9.29 -12.54
C GLY A 37 5.25 10.38 -13.09
N GLY A 38 6.18 10.85 -12.26
CA GLY A 38 7.13 11.93 -12.60
C GLY A 38 8.24 11.61 -13.63
N GLY A 39 8.14 10.49 -14.35
CA GLY A 39 9.04 10.17 -15.47
C GLY A 39 10.34 9.41 -15.12
N SER A 40 10.47 8.85 -13.91
CA SER A 40 11.60 7.94 -13.59
C SER A 40 11.69 6.75 -14.56
N ILE A 41 10.55 6.26 -15.03
CA ILE A 41 10.44 5.16 -16.01
C ILE A 41 11.10 5.48 -17.36
N LYS A 42 11.25 6.76 -17.71
CA LYS A 42 11.96 7.21 -18.93
C LYS A 42 13.48 7.18 -18.75
N LYS A 43 13.97 7.17 -17.51
CA LYS A 43 15.41 7.15 -17.20
C LYS A 43 15.97 5.73 -17.03
N ASN A 44 15.14 4.78 -16.63
CA ASN A 44 15.55 3.39 -16.39
C ASN A 44 15.16 2.42 -17.51
N GLY A 45 14.65 2.93 -18.65
CA GLY A 45 14.31 2.15 -19.84
C GLY A 45 12.99 1.38 -19.76
N VAL A 46 12.24 1.47 -18.66
CA VAL A 46 10.92 0.80 -18.54
C VAL A 46 9.91 1.41 -19.51
N TYR A 47 9.93 2.72 -19.69
CA TYR A 47 9.08 3.40 -20.67
C TYR A 47 9.33 2.89 -22.09
N ASP A 48 10.60 2.79 -22.51
CA ASP A 48 10.94 2.34 -23.86
C ASP A 48 10.51 0.90 -24.09
N GLN A 49 10.64 0.04 -23.07
CA GLN A 49 10.14 -1.34 -23.12
C GLN A 49 8.61 -1.39 -23.21
N ALA A 50 7.90 -0.57 -22.43
CA ALA A 50 6.44 -0.48 -22.49
C ALA A 50 5.96 0.01 -23.87
N MET A 51 6.57 1.07 -24.41
CA MET A 51 6.24 1.58 -25.75
C MET A 51 6.56 0.55 -26.84
N SER A 52 7.66 -0.20 -26.69
CA SER A 52 7.98 -1.29 -27.62
C SER A 52 6.95 -2.41 -27.58
N ALA A 53 6.45 -2.77 -26.39
CA ALA A 53 5.37 -3.74 -26.23
C ALA A 53 4.01 -3.24 -26.77
N LEU A 54 3.88 -1.92 -26.98
CA LEU A 54 2.68 -1.25 -27.48
C LEU A 54 2.84 -0.73 -28.92
N ALA A 55 3.84 -1.16 -29.67
CA ALA A 55 4.23 -0.55 -30.96
C ALA A 55 3.08 -0.44 -31.99
N ASP A 56 2.13 -1.38 -31.98
CA ASP A 56 0.99 -1.44 -32.90
C ASP A 56 -0.35 -0.99 -32.24
N VAL A 57 -0.29 -0.33 -31.10
CA VAL A 57 -1.47 0.10 -30.31
C VAL A 57 -1.62 1.62 -30.36
N ASP A 58 -2.86 2.14 -30.41
CA ASP A 58 -3.12 3.58 -30.26
C ASP A 58 -2.90 3.98 -28.79
N VAL A 59 -1.82 4.71 -28.52
CA VAL A 59 -1.39 5.08 -27.16
C VAL A 59 -1.55 6.58 -26.93
N ILE A 60 -2.28 6.92 -25.87
CA ILE A 60 -2.39 8.27 -25.32
C ILE A 60 -1.59 8.32 -24.01
N GLU A 61 -0.59 9.17 -23.94
CA GLU A 61 0.21 9.33 -22.71
C GLU A 61 -0.46 10.30 -21.73
N PHE A 62 -0.45 9.94 -20.44
CA PHE A 62 -0.70 10.87 -19.36
C PHE A 62 0.33 10.65 -18.24
N GLY A 63 1.22 11.63 -18.08
CA GLY A 63 2.27 11.61 -17.05
C GLY A 63 1.96 12.55 -15.89
N GLY A 64 2.78 12.48 -14.84
CA GLY A 64 2.74 13.44 -13.73
C GLY A 64 1.92 13.02 -12.52
N VAL A 65 1.48 11.76 -12.43
CA VAL A 65 0.84 11.24 -11.21
C VAL A 65 1.80 11.33 -10.02
N GLU A 66 1.38 11.98 -8.94
CA GLU A 66 2.21 12.21 -7.76
C GLU A 66 2.39 10.95 -6.89
N PRO A 67 3.39 10.90 -5.99
CA PRO A 67 3.52 9.82 -5.01
C PRO A 67 2.29 9.67 -4.10
N ASN A 68 1.65 10.78 -3.74
CA ASN A 68 0.31 10.82 -3.16
C ASN A 68 -0.63 11.31 -4.27
N PRO A 69 -1.25 10.41 -5.06
CA PRO A 69 -1.92 10.79 -6.29
C PRO A 69 -3.11 11.69 -5.97
N THR A 70 -3.21 12.82 -6.67
CA THR A 70 -4.20 13.85 -6.33
C THR A 70 -5.42 13.82 -7.22
N TYR A 71 -6.60 14.02 -6.62
CA TYR A 71 -7.88 14.07 -7.31
C TYR A 71 -7.83 15.06 -8.48
N GLU A 72 -7.22 16.23 -8.28
CA GLU A 72 -7.10 17.28 -9.28
C GLU A 72 -6.31 16.82 -10.52
N THR A 73 -5.19 16.13 -10.33
CA THR A 73 -4.38 15.56 -11.42
C THR A 73 -5.11 14.39 -12.09
N LEU A 74 -5.72 13.50 -11.31
CA LEU A 74 -6.41 12.34 -11.87
C LEU A 74 -7.66 12.71 -12.66
N MET A 75 -8.36 13.79 -12.31
CA MET A 75 -9.49 14.29 -13.10
C MET A 75 -9.06 14.80 -14.49
N GLN A 76 -7.84 15.31 -14.64
CA GLN A 76 -7.29 15.64 -15.96
C GLN A 76 -7.05 14.38 -16.80
N ALA A 77 -6.60 13.29 -16.16
CA ALA A 77 -6.47 11.99 -16.81
C ALA A 77 -7.83 11.42 -17.23
N VAL A 78 -8.88 11.58 -16.40
CA VAL A 78 -10.27 11.21 -16.75
C VAL A 78 -10.75 12.00 -17.97
N THR A 79 -10.51 13.31 -18.02
CA THR A 79 -10.88 14.15 -19.18
C THR A 79 -10.14 13.68 -20.43
N THR A 80 -8.83 13.48 -20.34
CA THR A 80 -8.00 13.00 -21.47
C THR A 80 -8.48 11.64 -21.98
N ALA A 81 -8.75 10.71 -21.06
CA ALA A 81 -9.30 9.40 -21.39
C ALA A 81 -10.60 9.52 -22.20
N LYS A 82 -11.52 10.38 -21.76
CA LYS A 82 -12.84 10.58 -22.39
C LYS A 82 -12.72 11.23 -23.76
N GLU A 83 -11.94 12.29 -23.88
CA GLU A 83 -11.73 13.03 -25.14
C GLU A 83 -11.14 12.16 -26.24
N HIS A 84 -10.24 11.25 -25.86
CA HIS A 84 -9.59 10.33 -26.79
C HIS A 84 -10.31 8.99 -26.96
N HIS A 85 -11.40 8.75 -26.22
CA HIS A 85 -12.14 7.49 -26.23
C HIS A 85 -11.27 6.26 -25.92
N VAL A 86 -10.40 6.37 -24.92
CA VAL A 86 -9.58 5.23 -24.48
C VAL A 86 -10.48 4.11 -23.94
N ASN A 87 -10.09 2.85 -24.16
CA ASN A 87 -10.83 1.68 -23.69
C ASN A 87 -9.99 0.77 -22.77
N PHE A 88 -8.74 1.13 -22.50
CA PHE A 88 -7.84 0.40 -21.60
C PHE A 88 -6.86 1.37 -20.92
N ILE A 89 -6.49 1.12 -19.66
CA ILE A 89 -5.44 1.88 -18.97
C ILE A 89 -4.25 0.97 -18.71
N LEU A 90 -3.04 1.37 -19.15
CA LEU A 90 -1.79 0.73 -18.74
C LEU A 90 -1.07 1.64 -17.74
N ALA A 91 -1.08 1.26 -16.47
CA ALA A 91 -0.38 1.95 -15.41
C ALA A 91 1.08 1.50 -15.35
N VAL A 92 2.04 2.41 -15.55
CA VAL A 92 3.47 2.11 -15.48
C VAL A 92 4.12 2.94 -14.38
N GLY A 93 4.38 2.30 -13.23
CA GLY A 93 4.81 3.02 -12.04
C GLY A 93 4.76 2.20 -10.76
N GLY A 94 4.78 2.90 -9.61
CA GLY A 94 4.53 2.29 -8.30
C GLY A 94 3.04 2.27 -7.95
N GLY A 95 2.73 1.90 -6.70
CA GLY A 95 1.36 1.85 -6.19
C GLY A 95 0.55 3.14 -6.42
N SER A 96 1.17 4.32 -6.34
CA SER A 96 0.46 5.60 -6.57
C SER A 96 -0.11 5.75 -7.99
N VAL A 97 0.62 5.28 -9.00
CA VAL A 97 0.17 5.30 -10.40
C VAL A 97 -0.95 4.30 -10.61
N ILE A 98 -0.83 3.12 -10.00
CA ILE A 98 -1.84 2.04 -10.11
C ILE A 98 -3.13 2.45 -9.39
N ASP A 99 -3.04 3.04 -8.20
CA ASP A 99 -4.17 3.61 -7.47
C ASP A 99 -4.85 4.72 -8.28
N GLY A 100 -4.05 5.59 -8.90
CA GLY A 100 -4.53 6.60 -9.84
C GLY A 100 -5.29 5.99 -11.02
N ALA A 101 -4.75 4.95 -11.64
CA ALA A 101 -5.41 4.24 -12.74
C ALA A 101 -6.75 3.64 -12.32
N LYS A 102 -6.84 3.07 -11.12
CA LYS A 102 -8.08 2.54 -10.55
C LYS A 102 -9.14 3.61 -10.38
N PHE A 103 -8.76 4.77 -9.86
CA PHE A 103 -9.67 5.90 -9.75
C PHE A 103 -10.10 6.41 -11.13
N VAL A 104 -9.18 6.60 -12.07
CA VAL A 104 -9.49 7.04 -13.44
C VAL A 104 -10.45 6.05 -14.12
N ALA A 105 -10.21 4.75 -13.97
CA ALA A 105 -11.07 3.70 -14.51
C ALA A 105 -12.50 3.76 -13.93
N ALA A 106 -12.63 3.89 -12.61
CA ALA A 106 -13.92 4.02 -11.93
C ALA A 106 -14.66 5.30 -12.32
N ALA A 107 -13.96 6.43 -12.38
CA ALA A 107 -14.50 7.74 -12.69
C ALA A 107 -14.86 7.91 -14.19
N TYR A 108 -14.30 7.08 -15.07
CA TYR A 108 -14.48 7.20 -16.53
C TYR A 108 -15.96 7.17 -16.93
N ASN A 109 -16.74 6.19 -16.46
CA ASN A 109 -18.18 6.10 -16.77
C ASN A 109 -19.08 6.64 -15.65
N TYR A 110 -18.51 7.27 -14.63
CA TYR A 110 -19.27 7.79 -13.50
C TYR A 110 -19.93 9.12 -13.86
N ALA A 111 -21.25 9.21 -13.63
CA ALA A 111 -22.06 10.39 -13.97
C ALA A 111 -22.17 11.41 -12.82
N GLY A 112 -21.85 11.01 -11.59
CA GLY A 112 -21.88 11.89 -10.42
C GLY A 112 -20.56 12.61 -10.19
N GLU A 113 -20.39 13.19 -9.00
CA GLU A 113 -19.14 13.77 -8.54
C GLU A 113 -18.12 12.66 -8.21
N PRO A 114 -17.01 12.49 -8.96
CA PRO A 114 -16.12 11.33 -8.78
C PRO A 114 -15.50 11.22 -7.38
N TRP A 115 -15.37 12.31 -6.63
CA TRP A 115 -14.93 12.26 -5.25
C TRP A 115 -15.89 11.46 -4.34
N ASP A 116 -17.18 11.39 -4.67
CA ASP A 116 -18.18 10.63 -3.92
C ASP A 116 -17.91 9.12 -3.90
N ILE A 117 -17.13 8.60 -4.86
CA ILE A 117 -16.65 7.20 -4.84
C ILE A 117 -15.83 6.94 -3.57
N LEU A 118 -15.03 7.93 -3.12
CA LEU A 118 -14.12 7.78 -1.99
C LEU A 118 -14.75 8.13 -0.64
N VAL A 119 -15.66 9.11 -0.60
CA VAL A 119 -16.22 9.62 0.66
C VAL A 119 -17.64 9.15 0.95
N LYS A 120 -18.40 8.72 -0.06
CA LYS A 120 -19.77 8.21 0.11
C LYS A 120 -19.90 6.73 -0.24
N GLY A 121 -18.83 6.09 -0.71
CA GLY A 121 -18.88 4.72 -1.23
C GLY A 121 -19.82 4.61 -2.43
N ALA A 122 -19.89 5.64 -3.28
CA ALA A 122 -20.83 5.66 -4.38
C ALA A 122 -20.56 4.52 -5.38
N GLU A 123 -21.62 3.80 -5.74
CA GLU A 123 -21.52 2.71 -6.69
C GLU A 123 -21.20 3.21 -8.10
N PHE A 124 -20.25 2.57 -8.76
CA PHE A 124 -19.90 2.80 -10.16
C PHE A 124 -19.99 1.50 -10.95
N SER A 125 -20.23 1.61 -12.25
CA SER A 125 -20.36 0.46 -13.14
C SER A 125 -19.48 0.61 -14.38
N ASN A 126 -19.08 -0.53 -14.95
CA ASN A 126 -18.26 -0.61 -16.16
C ASN A 126 -16.98 0.24 -16.11
N PRO A 127 -16.11 0.08 -15.09
CA PRO A 127 -14.81 0.75 -15.10
C PRO A 127 -13.98 0.29 -16.31
N LEU A 128 -13.05 1.13 -16.77
CA LEU A 128 -12.07 0.71 -17.78
C LEU A 128 -11.20 -0.46 -17.26
N PRO A 129 -10.86 -1.45 -18.09
CA PRO A 129 -9.87 -2.47 -17.74
C PRO A 129 -8.48 -1.84 -17.54
N ILE A 130 -7.71 -2.41 -16.60
CA ILE A 130 -6.42 -1.89 -16.17
C ILE A 130 -5.36 -2.99 -16.30
N GLY A 131 -4.25 -2.70 -16.96
CA GLY A 131 -2.99 -3.44 -16.84
C GLY A 131 -2.01 -2.67 -15.98
N ALA A 132 -1.15 -3.36 -15.23
CA ALA A 132 -0.10 -2.72 -14.43
C ALA A 132 1.31 -3.19 -14.86
N VAL A 133 2.27 -2.28 -14.85
CA VAL A 133 3.71 -2.57 -14.88
C VAL A 133 4.32 -1.96 -13.62
N LEU A 134 4.59 -2.83 -12.65
CA LEU A 134 5.03 -2.43 -11.33
C LEU A 134 6.53 -2.13 -11.32
N THR A 135 6.89 -0.94 -10.83
CA THR A 135 8.30 -0.49 -10.72
C THR A 135 8.73 -0.19 -9.28
N LEU A 136 7.78 -0.18 -8.34
CA LEU A 136 8.03 0.00 -6.91
C LEU A 136 7.04 -0.88 -6.12
N PRO A 137 7.49 -2.03 -5.57
CA PRO A 137 6.67 -2.89 -4.73
C PRO A 137 6.49 -2.29 -3.33
N ALA A 138 5.23 -2.18 -2.88
CA ALA A 138 4.88 -1.67 -1.55
C ALA A 138 3.45 -2.08 -1.14
N THR A 139 2.47 -1.68 -1.96
CA THR A 139 1.04 -1.66 -1.58
C THR A 139 0.22 -2.85 -2.09
N GLY A 140 0.83 -3.80 -2.83
CA GLY A 140 0.12 -4.88 -3.52
C GLY A 140 -0.96 -4.41 -4.52
N SER A 141 -0.99 -3.10 -4.85
CA SER A 141 -2.03 -2.46 -5.66
C SER A 141 -2.16 -3.08 -7.04
N GLU A 142 -1.07 -3.62 -7.58
CA GLU A 142 -1.06 -4.36 -8.84
C GLU A 142 -1.94 -5.61 -8.84
N SER A 143 -2.32 -6.14 -7.67
CA SER A 143 -3.09 -7.39 -7.55
C SER A 143 -4.33 -7.28 -6.65
N ASN A 144 -4.76 -6.07 -6.28
CA ASN A 144 -5.96 -5.85 -5.46
C ASN A 144 -6.88 -4.77 -6.04
N GLY A 145 -8.06 -4.60 -5.42
CA GLY A 145 -9.06 -3.61 -5.82
C GLY A 145 -9.03 -2.29 -5.03
N ASN A 146 -8.02 -2.09 -4.17
CA ASN A 146 -7.92 -0.91 -3.30
C ASN A 146 -7.29 0.27 -4.06
N SER A 147 -7.70 1.50 -3.76
CA SER A 147 -7.08 2.71 -4.29
C SER A 147 -7.18 3.84 -3.28
N VAL A 148 -6.10 4.60 -3.11
CA VAL A 148 -6.01 5.76 -2.22
C VAL A 148 -5.74 7.04 -3.02
N VAL A 149 -6.59 8.05 -2.87
CA VAL A 149 -6.45 9.36 -3.55
C VAL A 149 -6.50 10.49 -2.53
N THR A 150 -5.68 11.52 -2.79
CA THR A 150 -5.64 12.74 -1.98
C THR A 150 -6.40 13.86 -2.67
N LYS A 151 -7.24 14.61 -1.94
CA LYS A 151 -7.83 15.87 -2.42
C LYS A 151 -7.17 17.03 -1.70
N LYS A 152 -6.38 17.82 -2.43
CA LYS A 152 -5.59 18.92 -1.87
C LYS A 152 -6.50 20.00 -1.28
N GLU A 153 -7.56 20.33 -1.99
CA GLU A 153 -8.54 21.35 -1.58
C GLU A 153 -9.10 21.11 -0.17
N THR A 154 -9.36 19.86 0.20
CA THR A 154 -9.98 19.50 1.49
C THR A 154 -8.99 18.91 2.50
N SER A 155 -7.71 18.73 2.12
CA SER A 155 -6.69 18.03 2.92
C SER A 155 -7.14 16.63 3.35
N GLN A 156 -7.76 15.89 2.44
CA GLN A 156 -8.27 14.55 2.69
C GLN A 156 -7.50 13.51 1.88
N LYS A 157 -7.07 12.43 2.53
CA LYS A 157 -6.55 11.22 1.87
C LYS A 157 -7.52 10.08 2.13
N ARG A 158 -8.15 9.55 1.08
CA ARG A 158 -9.27 8.59 1.18
C ARG A 158 -9.02 7.38 0.32
N ALA A 159 -9.58 6.27 0.77
CA ALA A 159 -9.50 5.00 0.07
C ALA A 159 -10.88 4.59 -0.44
N PHE A 160 -10.92 3.89 -1.57
CA PHE A 160 -12.04 3.05 -1.95
C PHE A 160 -11.54 1.66 -2.31
N SER A 161 -12.44 0.68 -2.32
CA SER A 161 -12.12 -0.68 -2.74
C SER A 161 -13.24 -1.22 -3.62
N SER A 162 -12.87 -1.80 -4.76
CA SER A 162 -13.80 -2.53 -5.60
C SER A 162 -13.09 -3.65 -6.37
N PRO A 163 -13.65 -4.87 -6.42
CA PRO A 163 -13.10 -5.94 -7.24
C PRO A 163 -13.13 -5.62 -8.75
N THR A 164 -13.94 -4.64 -9.18
CA THR A 164 -14.07 -4.28 -10.60
C THR A 164 -12.95 -3.39 -11.12
N VAL A 165 -12.13 -2.80 -10.24
CA VAL A 165 -10.91 -2.05 -10.62
C VAL A 165 -9.62 -2.84 -10.34
N GLN A 166 -9.73 -4.11 -9.98
CA GLN A 166 -8.55 -4.97 -9.89
C GLN A 166 -7.89 -5.08 -11.28
N PRO A 167 -6.56 -4.88 -11.41
CA PRO A 167 -5.89 -5.02 -12.69
C PRO A 167 -6.14 -6.40 -13.31
N VAL A 168 -6.37 -6.46 -14.62
CA VAL A 168 -6.57 -7.72 -15.34
C VAL A 168 -5.26 -8.50 -15.47
N PHE A 169 -4.13 -7.79 -15.56
CA PHE A 169 -2.79 -8.35 -15.46
C PHE A 169 -1.85 -7.37 -14.75
N ALA A 170 -0.75 -7.90 -14.21
CA ALA A 170 0.35 -7.11 -13.68
C ALA A 170 1.70 -7.72 -14.07
N VAL A 171 2.57 -6.90 -14.66
CA VAL A 171 3.97 -7.22 -14.94
C VAL A 171 4.83 -6.83 -13.74
N LEU A 172 5.53 -7.82 -13.19
CA LEU A 172 6.39 -7.68 -12.01
C LEU A 172 7.80 -8.13 -12.39
N ASP A 173 8.61 -7.20 -12.86
CA ASP A 173 10.03 -7.46 -13.17
C ASP A 173 10.91 -6.89 -12.05
N PRO A 174 11.59 -7.73 -11.25
CA PRO A 174 12.47 -7.27 -10.18
C PRO A 174 13.58 -6.33 -10.65
N GLU A 175 14.04 -6.40 -11.91
CA GLU A 175 15.09 -5.51 -12.44
C GLU A 175 14.64 -4.05 -12.47
N TYR A 176 13.34 -3.78 -12.58
CA TYR A 176 12.81 -2.41 -12.59
C TYR A 176 12.98 -1.70 -11.25
N THR A 177 13.22 -2.47 -10.19
CA THR A 177 13.41 -1.96 -8.84
C THR A 177 14.88 -1.60 -8.55
N PHE A 178 15.83 -2.00 -9.39
CA PHE A 178 17.28 -1.80 -9.18
C PHE A 178 17.67 -0.32 -9.10
N SER A 179 16.93 0.54 -9.79
CA SER A 179 17.17 1.99 -9.81
C SER A 179 16.49 2.76 -8.67
N LEU A 180 15.74 2.09 -7.78
CA LEU A 180 15.03 2.76 -6.69
C LEU A 180 16.03 3.36 -5.68
N PRO A 181 15.83 4.62 -5.23
CA PRO A 181 16.56 5.17 -4.10
C PRO A 181 16.34 4.33 -2.84
N ALA A 182 17.34 4.26 -1.96
CA ALA A 182 17.27 3.52 -0.70
C ALA A 182 16.00 3.86 0.11
N ARG A 183 15.66 5.15 0.22
CA ARG A 183 14.42 5.62 0.88
C ARG A 183 13.15 4.95 0.33
N GLN A 184 13.03 4.75 -0.99
CA GLN A 184 11.86 4.10 -1.58
C GLN A 184 11.85 2.59 -1.35
N VAL A 185 13.01 1.94 -1.36
CA VAL A 185 13.13 0.52 -1.00
C VAL A 185 12.73 0.30 0.47
N SER A 186 13.26 1.14 1.36
CA SER A 186 12.92 1.16 2.78
C SER A 186 11.43 1.34 3.01
N ASN A 187 10.84 2.36 2.39
CA ASN A 187 9.42 2.62 2.51
C ASN A 187 8.57 1.45 2.02
N GLY A 188 8.92 0.85 0.86
CA GLY A 188 8.16 -0.27 0.32
C GLY A 188 8.18 -1.51 1.21
N VAL A 189 9.33 -1.81 1.82
CA VAL A 189 9.46 -2.93 2.77
C VAL A 189 8.66 -2.67 4.05
N VAL A 190 8.75 -1.47 4.62
CA VAL A 190 8.01 -1.11 5.83
C VAL A 190 6.50 -1.10 5.58
N ASP A 191 6.07 -0.54 4.45
CA ASP A 191 4.65 -0.53 4.05
C ASP A 191 4.09 -1.96 3.88
N ALA A 192 4.81 -2.82 3.15
CA ALA A 192 4.45 -4.23 3.02
C ALA A 192 4.39 -4.96 4.38
N PHE A 193 5.35 -4.68 5.27
CA PHE A 193 5.36 -5.25 6.61
C PHE A 193 4.11 -4.84 7.40
N VAL A 194 3.78 -3.55 7.40
CA VAL A 194 2.63 -3.02 8.14
C VAL A 194 1.32 -3.54 7.55
N HIS A 195 1.19 -3.65 6.22
CA HIS A 195 0.03 -4.29 5.57
C HIS A 195 -0.23 -5.72 6.10
N VAL A 196 0.84 -6.50 6.31
CA VAL A 196 0.69 -7.85 6.89
C VAL A 196 0.27 -7.76 8.34
N ILE A 197 0.87 -6.86 9.13
CA ILE A 197 0.53 -6.65 10.55
C ILE A 197 -0.94 -6.27 10.72
N GLU A 198 -1.50 -5.40 9.87
CA GLU A 198 -2.90 -4.97 9.94
C GLU A 198 -3.90 -6.14 9.77
N GLN A 199 -3.48 -7.23 9.12
CA GLN A 199 -4.29 -8.43 8.87
C GLN A 199 -3.95 -9.61 9.79
N TYR A 200 -2.91 -9.47 10.61
CA TYR A 200 -2.35 -10.55 11.45
C TYR A 200 -2.37 -10.20 12.94
N LEU A 201 -1.99 -8.98 13.30
CA LEU A 201 -1.86 -8.52 14.69
C LEU A 201 -3.19 -7.92 15.19
N THR A 202 -4.17 -8.80 15.25
CA THR A 202 -5.56 -8.50 15.62
C THR A 202 -5.97 -9.40 16.79
N TYR A 203 -7.20 -9.94 16.80
CA TYR A 203 -7.61 -10.95 17.77
C TYR A 203 -7.56 -12.37 17.17
N PRO A 204 -7.28 -13.41 18.00
CA PRO A 204 -7.15 -14.78 17.51
C PRO A 204 -8.49 -15.35 17.03
N VAL A 205 -8.54 -15.84 15.79
CA VAL A 205 -9.71 -16.53 15.22
C VAL A 205 -9.44 -18.00 14.83
N ASN A 206 -8.37 -18.58 15.35
CA ASN A 206 -7.89 -19.93 15.03
C ASN A 206 -7.79 -20.15 13.50
N ALA A 207 -6.94 -19.35 12.85
CA ALA A 207 -6.68 -19.37 11.41
C ALA A 207 -5.19 -19.67 11.15
N PRO A 208 -4.70 -20.88 11.48
CA PRO A 208 -3.27 -21.18 11.45
C PRO A 208 -2.64 -21.04 10.07
N LEU A 209 -3.36 -21.28 8.98
CA LEU A 209 -2.81 -21.12 7.62
C LEU A 209 -2.58 -19.65 7.27
N GLN A 210 -3.55 -18.77 7.56
CA GLN A 210 -3.41 -17.32 7.41
C GLN A 210 -2.25 -16.80 8.26
N ASP A 211 -2.14 -17.26 9.50
CA ASP A 211 -1.02 -16.94 10.37
C ASP A 211 0.32 -17.34 9.75
N ARG A 212 0.45 -18.56 9.21
CA ARG A 212 1.70 -19.01 8.58
C ARG A 212 2.05 -18.23 7.31
N PHE A 213 1.06 -17.86 6.50
CA PHE A 213 1.33 -17.01 5.33
C PHE A 213 1.79 -15.62 5.76
N ALA A 214 1.11 -14.98 6.71
CA ALA A 214 1.53 -13.69 7.25
C ALA A 214 2.94 -13.75 7.86
N GLU A 215 3.20 -14.73 8.73
CA GLU A 215 4.50 -14.94 9.38
C GLU A 215 5.62 -15.16 8.34
N GLY A 216 5.37 -15.95 7.29
CA GLY A 216 6.34 -16.19 6.22
C GLY A 216 6.67 -14.94 5.41
N ILE A 217 5.66 -14.08 5.13
CA ILE A 217 5.89 -12.79 4.48
C ILE A 217 6.76 -11.90 5.39
N LEU A 218 6.41 -11.77 6.67
CA LEU A 218 7.16 -10.93 7.62
C LEU A 218 8.61 -11.40 7.77
N GLN A 219 8.86 -12.70 7.94
CA GLN A 219 10.19 -13.27 8.03
C GLN A 219 11.02 -13.02 6.76
N THR A 220 10.39 -13.12 5.59
CA THR A 220 11.04 -12.85 4.30
C THR A 220 11.40 -11.36 4.20
N LEU A 221 10.50 -10.45 4.56
CA LEU A 221 10.78 -9.01 4.57
C LEU A 221 11.88 -8.62 5.56
N ILE A 222 11.92 -9.24 6.75
CA ILE A 222 12.96 -9.01 7.76
C ILE A 222 14.33 -9.46 7.26
N SER A 223 14.39 -10.60 6.56
CA SER A 223 15.66 -11.18 6.10
C SER A 223 16.15 -10.59 4.77
N GLU A 224 15.26 -10.28 3.83
CA GLU A 224 15.59 -9.80 2.48
C GLU A 224 15.53 -8.26 2.36
N GLY A 225 14.73 -7.57 3.19
CA GLY A 225 14.60 -6.12 3.17
C GLY A 225 15.94 -5.38 3.36
N PRO A 226 16.71 -5.65 4.43
CA PRO A 226 18.02 -5.04 4.63
C PRO A 226 19.00 -5.38 3.49
N LYS A 227 18.93 -6.59 2.94
CA LYS A 227 19.74 -7.00 1.79
C LYS A 227 19.38 -6.19 0.55
N ALA A 228 18.10 -5.83 0.35
CA ALA A 228 17.70 -4.98 -0.78
C ALA A 228 18.31 -3.57 -0.72
N LEU A 229 18.73 -3.11 0.47
CA LEU A 229 19.48 -1.86 0.64
C LEU A 229 20.99 -2.05 0.38
N SER A 230 21.59 -3.12 0.90
CA SER A 230 23.04 -3.38 0.75
C SER A 230 23.43 -3.99 -0.60
N GLU A 231 22.51 -4.70 -1.24
CA GLU A 231 22.67 -5.44 -2.50
C GLU A 231 21.56 -5.05 -3.50
N PRO A 232 21.45 -3.78 -3.91
CA PRO A 232 20.28 -3.27 -4.63
C PRO A 232 20.05 -3.90 -6.02
N GLN A 233 21.06 -4.56 -6.59
CA GLN A 233 20.98 -5.23 -7.90
C GLN A 233 20.98 -6.77 -7.79
N ASN A 234 20.88 -7.32 -6.58
CA ASN A 234 20.73 -8.77 -6.40
C ASN A 234 19.31 -9.18 -6.78
N TYR A 235 19.16 -9.85 -7.93
CA TYR A 235 17.86 -10.22 -8.48
C TYR A 235 17.02 -11.03 -7.50
N ASP A 236 17.59 -12.04 -6.85
CA ASP A 236 16.84 -12.93 -5.96
C ASP A 236 16.32 -12.18 -4.73
N VAL A 237 17.13 -11.28 -4.17
CA VAL A 237 16.72 -10.40 -3.06
C VAL A 237 15.55 -9.51 -3.48
N ARG A 238 15.66 -8.86 -4.65
CA ARG A 238 14.59 -7.97 -5.15
C ARG A 238 13.33 -8.73 -5.52
N ALA A 239 13.47 -9.94 -6.07
CA ALA A 239 12.36 -10.83 -6.41
C ALA A 239 11.59 -11.26 -5.16
N ASN A 240 12.29 -11.66 -4.10
CA ASN A 240 11.67 -12.04 -2.82
C ASN A 240 10.94 -10.85 -2.19
N VAL A 241 11.57 -9.68 -2.11
CA VAL A 241 10.91 -8.47 -1.58
C VAL A 241 9.68 -8.08 -2.40
N MET A 242 9.79 -8.08 -3.73
CA MET A 242 8.67 -7.76 -4.63
C MET A 242 7.50 -8.71 -4.43
N TRP A 243 7.75 -10.02 -4.42
CA TRP A 243 6.69 -11.00 -4.26
C TRP A 243 6.08 -10.96 -2.86
N SER A 244 6.89 -10.76 -1.82
CA SER A 244 6.39 -10.54 -0.45
C SER A 244 5.47 -9.32 -0.36
N ALA A 245 5.82 -8.21 -0.99
CA ALA A 245 4.98 -7.00 -1.01
C ALA A 245 3.66 -7.21 -1.78
N THR A 246 3.67 -7.96 -2.89
CA THR A 246 2.46 -8.38 -3.58
C THR A 246 1.57 -9.21 -2.66
N MET A 247 2.13 -10.24 -2.03
CA MET A 247 1.39 -11.15 -1.14
C MET A 247 0.89 -10.47 0.15
N ALA A 248 1.55 -9.40 0.60
CA ALA A 248 1.16 -8.61 1.75
C ALA A 248 -0.25 -8.01 1.61
N LEU A 249 -0.67 -7.66 0.38
CA LEU A 249 -1.97 -7.03 0.14
C LEU A 249 -2.71 -7.54 -1.12
N ASN A 250 -2.46 -8.78 -1.55
CA ASN A 250 -3.24 -9.42 -2.63
C ASN A 250 -4.61 -9.97 -2.16
N GLY A 251 -4.92 -9.80 -0.87
CA GLY A 251 -6.15 -10.22 -0.21
C GLY A 251 -6.13 -11.61 0.42
N LEU A 252 -5.17 -12.50 0.13
CA LEU A 252 -5.18 -13.89 0.61
C LEU A 252 -5.08 -13.98 2.15
N ILE A 253 -4.13 -13.28 2.74
CA ILE A 253 -3.85 -13.40 4.19
C ILE A 253 -4.97 -12.82 5.06
N GLY A 254 -5.70 -11.82 4.54
CA GLY A 254 -6.85 -11.20 5.20
C GLY A 254 -8.16 -11.98 5.09
N GLN A 255 -8.19 -13.14 4.43
CA GLN A 255 -9.43 -13.91 4.26
C GLN A 255 -9.85 -14.63 5.55
N GLY A 256 -11.08 -14.36 6.00
CA GLY A 256 -11.67 -15.05 7.15
C GLY A 256 -11.04 -14.67 8.50
N VAL A 257 -10.32 -13.55 8.55
CA VAL A 257 -9.64 -13.01 9.74
C VAL A 257 -10.01 -11.53 9.96
N PRO A 258 -9.96 -11.04 11.19
CA PRO A 258 -10.13 -9.62 11.49
C PRO A 258 -8.96 -8.78 10.97
N GLN A 259 -9.25 -7.51 10.67
CA GLN A 259 -8.28 -6.53 10.20
C GLN A 259 -8.45 -5.23 10.99
N ASP A 260 -7.34 -4.55 11.28
CA ASP A 260 -7.29 -3.35 12.15
C ASP A 260 -7.39 -2.05 11.34
N TRP A 261 -6.38 -1.76 10.50
CA TRP A 261 -6.23 -0.57 9.66
C TRP A 261 -6.05 0.76 10.40
N SER A 262 -6.03 0.78 11.74
CA SER A 262 -5.89 2.02 12.50
C SER A 262 -4.54 2.68 12.30
N THR A 263 -3.46 1.90 12.14
CA THR A 263 -2.13 2.45 11.88
C THR A 263 -2.17 3.24 10.56
N HIS A 264 -2.79 2.69 9.52
CA HIS A 264 -2.97 3.39 8.25
C HIS A 264 -3.86 4.62 8.38
N MET A 265 -4.99 4.54 9.10
CA MET A 265 -5.90 5.67 9.22
C MET A 265 -5.27 6.86 9.93
N ILE A 266 -4.55 6.63 11.04
CA ILE A 266 -3.81 7.69 11.74
C ILE A 266 -2.65 8.18 10.85
N GLY A 267 -1.93 7.26 10.20
CA GLY A 267 -0.81 7.58 9.32
C GLY A 267 -1.20 8.40 8.07
N HIS A 268 -2.42 8.24 7.57
CA HIS A 268 -2.97 9.06 6.47
C HIS A 268 -3.11 10.52 6.87
N GLU A 269 -3.55 10.79 8.09
CA GLU A 269 -3.73 12.17 8.58
C GLU A 269 -2.36 12.86 8.77
N LEU A 270 -1.35 12.14 9.26
CA LEU A 270 0.04 12.64 9.29
C LEU A 270 0.56 12.96 7.88
N THR A 271 0.26 12.11 6.89
CA THR A 271 0.63 12.36 5.49
C THR A 271 -0.09 13.61 4.95
N ALA A 272 -1.40 13.73 5.20
CA ALA A 272 -2.22 14.81 4.68
C ALA A 272 -1.82 16.18 5.26
N LEU A 273 -1.44 16.22 6.54
CA LEU A 273 -1.09 17.47 7.24
C LEU A 273 0.38 17.86 7.09
N TYR A 274 1.30 16.89 7.05
CA TYR A 274 2.76 17.15 7.14
C TYR A 274 3.55 16.64 5.93
N ASN A 275 2.90 16.01 4.96
CA ASN A 275 3.53 15.50 3.73
C ASN A 275 4.72 14.55 4.00
N LEU A 276 4.67 13.81 5.13
CA LEU A 276 5.54 12.68 5.38
C LEU A 276 5.25 11.55 4.37
N ASP A 277 6.25 10.72 4.09
CA ASP A 277 6.01 9.52 3.29
C ASP A 277 5.08 8.57 4.05
N HIS A 278 4.27 7.82 3.31
CA HIS A 278 3.32 6.89 3.92
C HIS A 278 3.98 5.94 4.92
N ALA A 279 5.05 5.24 4.53
CA ALA A 279 5.73 4.30 5.42
C ALA A 279 6.38 4.95 6.65
N GLN A 280 6.76 6.23 6.59
CA GLN A 280 7.28 6.96 7.74
C GLN A 280 6.18 7.13 8.80
N THR A 281 4.96 7.48 8.37
CA THR A 281 3.85 7.63 9.31
C THR A 281 3.45 6.29 9.92
N LEU A 282 3.51 5.19 9.16
CA LEU A 282 3.26 3.85 9.67
C LEU A 282 4.32 3.41 10.70
N ALA A 283 5.61 3.68 10.42
CA ALA A 283 6.71 3.35 11.32
C ALA A 283 6.64 4.11 12.65
N ILE A 284 6.11 5.34 12.64
CA ILE A 284 5.84 6.13 13.84
C ILE A 284 4.68 5.54 14.64
N VAL A 285 3.55 5.27 13.98
CA VAL A 285 2.29 4.92 14.66
C VAL A 285 2.27 3.49 15.19
N LEU A 286 2.73 2.51 14.39
CA LEU A 286 2.51 1.09 14.70
C LEU A 286 3.08 0.67 16.07
N PRO A 287 4.34 0.97 16.43
CA PRO A 287 4.89 0.53 17.70
C PRO A 287 4.14 1.11 18.91
N ALA A 288 3.76 2.39 18.83
CA ALA A 288 2.99 3.05 19.87
C ALA A 288 1.57 2.47 19.99
N LEU A 289 0.92 2.18 18.85
CA LEU A 289 -0.38 1.51 18.83
C LEU A 289 -0.32 0.13 19.47
N MET A 290 0.70 -0.67 19.14
CA MET A 290 0.93 -1.98 19.78
C MET A 290 1.06 -1.84 21.30
N HIS A 291 1.73 -0.80 21.79
CA HIS A 291 1.87 -0.56 23.22
C HIS A 291 0.54 -0.17 23.89
N VAL A 292 -0.25 0.73 23.29
CA VAL A 292 -1.56 1.14 23.83
C VAL A 292 -2.56 -0.02 23.83
N GLN A 293 -2.56 -0.84 22.78
CA GLN A 293 -3.49 -1.96 22.61
C GLN A 293 -2.92 -3.29 23.13
N LYS A 294 -1.84 -3.27 23.93
CA LYS A 294 -1.09 -4.48 24.30
C LYS A 294 -1.90 -5.53 25.04
N GLU A 295 -2.88 -5.12 25.84
CA GLU A 295 -3.75 -6.07 26.55
C GLU A 295 -4.62 -6.86 25.57
N GLN A 296 -5.30 -6.16 24.65
CA GLN A 296 -6.20 -6.76 23.66
C GLN A 296 -5.46 -7.57 22.60
N LYS A 297 -4.27 -7.11 22.19
CA LYS A 297 -3.46 -7.74 21.14
C LYS A 297 -2.37 -8.68 21.70
N SER A 298 -2.33 -8.90 23.02
CA SER A 298 -1.27 -9.62 23.75
C SER A 298 -0.90 -10.95 23.10
N ILE A 299 -1.87 -11.83 22.86
CA ILE A 299 -1.66 -13.17 22.27
C ILE A 299 -0.96 -13.07 20.91
N LYS A 300 -1.37 -12.13 20.05
CA LYS A 300 -0.80 -11.98 18.70
C LYS A 300 0.55 -11.26 18.70
N ILE A 301 0.78 -10.35 19.65
CA ILE A 301 2.11 -9.76 19.88
C ILE A 301 3.09 -10.85 20.34
N GLN A 302 2.68 -11.69 21.30
CA GLN A 302 3.50 -12.80 21.78
C GLN A 302 3.86 -13.77 20.64
N GLN A 303 2.85 -14.13 19.83
CA GLN A 303 3.03 -14.99 18.64
C GLN A 303 3.95 -14.36 17.59
N LEU A 304 3.84 -13.04 17.33
CA LEU A 304 4.74 -12.30 16.45
C LEU A 304 6.19 -12.44 16.91
N GLY A 305 6.44 -12.15 18.18
CA GLY A 305 7.79 -12.18 18.73
C GLY A 305 8.42 -13.58 18.69
N GLU A 306 7.67 -14.61 19.07
CA GLU A 306 8.16 -16.01 19.03
C GLU A 306 8.40 -16.47 17.58
N ARG A 307 7.41 -16.32 16.70
CA ARG A 307 7.43 -16.97 15.40
C ARG A 307 8.17 -16.18 14.34
N VAL A 308 8.10 -14.86 14.37
CA VAL A 308 8.69 -14.00 13.33
C VAL A 308 10.08 -13.54 13.75
N PHE A 309 10.24 -13.10 15.00
CA PHE A 309 11.52 -12.60 15.50
C PHE A 309 12.36 -13.65 16.24
N GLY A 310 11.83 -14.86 16.46
CA GLY A 310 12.59 -15.95 17.11
C GLY A 310 12.94 -15.68 18.56
N LEU A 311 12.18 -14.80 19.23
CA LEU A 311 12.45 -14.39 20.60
C LEU A 311 11.98 -15.50 21.56
N ASN A 312 12.88 -15.89 22.47
CA ASN A 312 12.59 -16.82 23.56
C ASN A 312 12.37 -16.05 24.85
N TYR A 313 11.32 -16.39 25.59
CA TYR A 313 10.90 -15.64 26.76
C TYR A 313 10.95 -16.49 28.02
N SER A 314 11.47 -15.89 29.09
CA SER A 314 11.40 -16.42 30.46
C SER A 314 10.30 -15.76 31.29
N ASP A 315 9.79 -14.60 30.85
CA ASP A 315 8.72 -13.82 31.47
C ASP A 315 7.78 -13.27 30.38
N GLU A 316 6.47 -13.53 30.52
CA GLU A 316 5.41 -13.08 29.60
C GLU A 316 5.26 -11.55 29.58
N ALA A 317 5.60 -10.86 30.67
CA ALA A 317 5.47 -9.40 30.76
C ALA A 317 6.53 -8.69 29.92
N GLU A 318 7.77 -9.19 29.89
CA GLU A 318 8.86 -8.63 29.08
C GLU A 318 8.71 -8.95 27.58
N GLN A 319 7.91 -9.96 27.22
CA GLN A 319 7.78 -10.46 25.86
C GLN A 319 7.16 -9.43 24.90
N ILE A 320 6.13 -8.72 25.37
CA ILE A 320 5.43 -7.71 24.58
C ILE A 320 6.38 -6.56 24.24
N ASP A 321 7.06 -6.00 25.25
CA ASP A 321 7.95 -4.85 25.06
C ASP A 321 9.15 -5.21 24.17
N LYS A 322 9.72 -6.42 24.31
CA LYS A 322 10.80 -6.91 23.42
C LYS A 322 10.32 -7.07 21.98
N THR A 323 9.09 -7.54 21.77
CA THR A 323 8.52 -7.68 20.43
C THR A 323 8.30 -6.31 19.78
N ILE A 324 7.71 -5.36 20.51
CA ILE A 324 7.51 -3.99 20.01
C ILE A 324 8.86 -3.35 19.66
N LYS A 325 9.87 -3.53 20.52
CA LYS A 325 11.22 -3.06 20.25
C LYS A 325 11.85 -3.69 19.02
N ALA A 326 11.64 -4.99 18.78
CA ALA A 326 12.12 -5.67 17.58
C ALA A 326 11.48 -5.13 16.30
N VAL A 327 10.19 -4.75 16.34
CA VAL A 327 9.52 -4.06 15.23
C VAL A 327 10.14 -2.68 14.98
N GLN A 328 10.37 -1.90 16.03
CA GLN A 328 11.06 -0.59 15.91
C GLN A 328 12.47 -0.74 15.33
N ASP A 329 13.24 -1.70 15.84
CA ASP A 329 14.61 -1.96 15.37
C ASP A 329 14.65 -2.38 13.91
N PHE A 330 13.66 -3.15 13.46
CA PHE A 330 13.53 -3.48 12.05
C PHE A 330 13.28 -2.24 11.19
N PHE A 331 12.37 -1.34 11.60
CA PHE A 331 12.10 -0.10 10.86
C PHE A 331 13.33 0.81 10.82
N GLU A 332 14.03 0.97 11.94
CA GLU A 332 15.28 1.75 12.02
C GLU A 332 16.42 1.11 11.22
N ALA A 333 16.52 -0.22 11.17
CA ALA A 333 17.45 -0.95 10.31
C ALA A 333 17.13 -0.75 8.82
N MET A 334 15.84 -0.58 8.49
CA MET A 334 15.40 -0.12 7.18
C MET A 334 15.57 1.39 6.99
N THR A 335 16.22 2.11 7.91
CA THR A 335 16.46 3.57 7.86
C THR A 335 15.20 4.43 7.91
N VAL A 336 14.09 3.90 8.44
CA VAL A 336 12.84 4.63 8.65
C VAL A 336 12.70 4.96 10.13
N LYS A 337 12.68 6.26 10.45
CA LYS A 337 12.59 6.74 11.83
C LYS A 337 11.21 6.50 12.43
N THR A 338 11.16 6.16 13.72
CA THR A 338 9.93 5.72 14.39
C THR A 338 9.35 6.71 15.40
N ARG A 339 9.81 7.96 15.46
CA ARG A 339 9.26 9.00 16.36
C ARG A 339 8.82 10.23 15.59
N LEU A 340 7.82 10.94 16.12
CA LEU A 340 7.38 12.24 15.61
C LEU A 340 8.53 13.26 15.66
N ALA A 341 9.29 13.28 16.76
CA ALA A 341 10.40 14.20 16.95
C ALA A 341 11.56 14.03 15.93
N ASP A 342 11.70 12.83 15.33
CA ASP A 342 12.69 12.60 14.27
C ASP A 342 12.36 13.33 12.96
N TYR A 343 11.13 13.84 12.84
CA TYR A 343 10.61 14.59 11.69
C TYR A 343 10.17 16.01 12.05
N ASP A 344 10.74 16.57 13.13
CA ASP A 344 10.45 17.93 13.61
C ASP A 344 8.97 18.17 13.98
N LEU A 345 8.26 17.12 14.41
CA LEU A 345 6.87 17.20 14.88
C LEU A 345 6.81 17.14 16.41
N ASP A 346 5.94 17.97 17.00
CA ASP A 346 5.75 18.11 18.45
C ASP A 346 4.29 17.81 18.88
N GLU A 347 3.94 18.14 20.12
CA GLU A 347 2.58 17.95 20.65
C GLU A 347 1.49 18.66 19.82
N GLN A 348 1.81 19.74 19.10
CA GLN A 348 0.82 20.43 18.26
C GLN A 348 0.39 19.57 17.08
N ALA A 349 1.28 18.70 16.59
CA ALA A 349 0.94 17.77 15.52
C ALA A 349 -0.08 16.73 15.97
N ILE A 350 -0.03 16.33 17.24
CA ILE A 350 -0.98 15.39 17.83
C ILE A 350 -2.39 16.00 17.83
N GLU A 351 -2.53 17.23 18.33
CA GLU A 351 -3.82 17.92 18.37
C GLU A 351 -4.39 18.14 16.96
N ALA A 352 -3.53 18.48 15.98
CA ALA A 352 -3.96 18.67 14.59
C ALA A 352 -4.46 17.37 13.95
N VAL A 353 -3.78 16.24 14.18
CA VAL A 353 -4.22 14.93 13.68
C VAL A 353 -5.56 14.52 14.30
N VAL A 354 -5.70 14.66 15.62
CA VAL A 354 -6.96 14.33 16.33
C VAL A 354 -8.12 15.19 15.81
N ALA A 355 -7.90 16.50 15.66
CA ALA A 355 -8.91 17.40 15.11
C ALA A 355 -9.30 17.06 13.67
N ASN A 356 -8.34 16.62 12.83
CA ASN A 356 -8.65 16.24 11.46
C ASN A 356 -9.41 14.90 11.40
N LEU A 357 -9.09 13.93 12.26
CA LEU A 357 -9.88 12.69 12.39
C LEU A 357 -11.33 12.98 12.81
N GLU A 358 -11.52 13.85 13.81
CA GLU A 358 -12.85 14.26 14.27
C GLU A 358 -13.65 14.92 13.15
N LYS A 359 -13.07 15.90 12.46
CA LYS A 359 -13.66 16.58 11.30
C LYS A 359 -14.06 15.60 10.20
N ASN A 360 -13.33 14.50 10.08
CA ASN A 360 -13.52 13.47 9.06
C ASN A 360 -14.39 12.29 9.54
N GLU A 361 -14.99 12.39 10.74
CA GLU A 361 -15.86 11.37 11.36
C GLU A 361 -15.16 10.02 11.61
N LEU A 362 -13.82 9.98 11.59
CA LEU A 362 -12.98 8.80 11.85
C LEU A 362 -12.72 8.63 13.34
N THR A 363 -13.79 8.42 14.11
CA THR A 363 -13.77 8.47 15.59
C THR A 363 -13.77 7.10 16.27
N LYS A 364 -13.86 6.01 15.50
CA LYS A 364 -13.90 4.62 15.99
C LYS A 364 -13.08 3.74 15.08
N LEU A 365 -11.80 3.59 15.40
CA LEU A 365 -10.85 2.78 14.64
C LEU A 365 -10.64 1.42 15.33
N GLY A 366 -9.91 0.53 14.66
CA GLY A 366 -9.51 -0.78 15.17
C GLY A 366 -10.49 -1.88 14.80
N GLU A 367 -10.02 -3.13 14.89
CA GLU A 367 -10.81 -4.33 14.59
C GLU A 367 -12.00 -4.52 15.55
N HIS A 368 -12.03 -3.78 16.66
CA HIS A 368 -13.13 -3.70 17.62
C HIS A 368 -13.89 -2.37 17.59
N GLY A 369 -13.47 -1.40 16.76
CA GLY A 369 -14.04 -0.05 16.72
C GLY A 369 -13.87 0.71 18.04
N ASP A 370 -12.85 0.38 18.82
CA ASP A 370 -12.63 0.84 20.19
C ASP A 370 -11.41 1.76 20.33
N ILE A 371 -10.72 2.09 19.23
CA ILE A 371 -9.69 3.14 19.20
C ILE A 371 -10.39 4.47 18.90
N ASP A 372 -10.75 5.18 19.97
CA ASP A 372 -11.33 6.51 19.93
C ASP A 372 -10.26 7.63 19.85
N LEU A 373 -10.70 8.88 19.78
CA LEU A 373 -9.80 10.04 19.67
C LEU A 373 -8.84 10.19 20.85
N GLU A 374 -9.27 9.81 22.08
CA GLU A 374 -8.41 9.85 23.27
C GLU A 374 -7.33 8.77 23.22
N LYS A 375 -7.66 7.58 22.73
CA LYS A 375 -6.66 6.55 22.44
C LYS A 375 -5.72 6.97 21.32
N VAL A 376 -6.20 7.59 20.24
CA VAL A 376 -5.32 8.12 19.18
C VAL A 376 -4.34 9.15 19.76
N LYS A 377 -4.81 10.06 20.62
CA LYS A 377 -3.95 11.01 21.32
C LYS A 377 -2.88 10.32 22.16
N SER A 378 -3.27 9.27 22.90
CA SER A 378 -2.34 8.46 23.72
C SER A 378 -1.31 7.72 22.87
N ILE A 379 -1.71 7.18 21.71
CA ILE A 379 -0.82 6.52 20.75
C ILE A 379 0.21 7.52 20.24
N LEU A 380 -0.23 8.68 19.75
CA LEU A 380 0.69 9.68 19.19
C LEU A 380 1.59 10.31 20.27
N ALA A 381 1.11 10.46 21.51
CA ALA A 381 1.93 10.94 22.62
C ALA A 381 3.06 9.96 22.99
N LEU A 382 2.84 8.65 22.86
CA LEU A 382 3.90 7.64 23.03
C LEU A 382 4.89 7.60 21.85
N ALA A 383 4.46 8.08 20.68
CA ALA A 383 5.28 8.17 19.47
C ALA A 383 6.07 9.49 19.36
N LEU A 384 5.88 10.44 20.28
CA LEU A 384 6.72 11.63 20.41
C LEU A 384 8.08 11.24 20.99
#